data_AF-A0A847GEP9-F1
#
_entry.id   AF-A0A847GEP9-F1
#
_cell.length_a   1.000
_cell.length_b   1.000
_cell.length_c   1.000
_cell.angle_alpha   90.00
_cell.angle_beta   90.00
_cell.angle_gamma   90.00
#
_symmetry.space_group_name_H-M   'P 1'
#
loop_
_entity.id
_entity.type
_entity.pdbx_description
1 polymer ?
#
loop_
_entity_poly.entity_id
_entity_poly.type
_entity_poly.pdbx_seq_one_letter_code
_entity_poly.pdbx_strand_id
1 'polypeptide(L)'
;MLRKAKPLIPAAIILFWVGMMAALVYREVVVPARHPEMGAVRVSEPQSVWMGLLYDGARIGFIHWTTTPETRSGDPGYRLRLMARINMPVMGRPIGMDLDGTGWQSGLRGLREFDFSFRAGEHDLRVVGGVEEDQLRATVETAGESMPLVLPIGRALSLGGGMGLSSMNMPPLSPGQTVYVESFDPTTMSVGRAKLEALEKAVLQVSGEAVETVLIATTIGGITTRAWVNDKQEVIRAETPFGIILEKISPEQALDRLGQDEQADMLKGVAVTPAGPAPRRDARRMLVRIGGVPEDLMPPDGPAQCRNGDVYELLQLDPAAHGAGDDMITGPEAERNLAGDAFITVEHEKIQTLAGEITGQEEDLWTRALRVHDWVFNNIEKKNTLSMPSALEVLRTREGDCNEHSVLYVALARAAGVPARPAIGLAWSEELQAFGYHAWAEVYAGRWTPVDPTFGQPSADATHIKLFDGGIEQWPRLLGYVGKLRIEVLETEQENP
;
A
#
# COMPACT_ATOMS: atom_id res chain seq x y z
N MET A 1 -62.61 -9.17 -3.14
CA MET A 1 -62.10 -7.92 -3.76
C MET A 1 -60.64 -8.05 -4.23
N LEU A 2 -60.26 -9.12 -4.95
CA LEU A 2 -58.87 -9.30 -5.44
C LEU A 2 -58.88 -9.86 -6.87
N ARG A 3 -59.19 -9.02 -7.86
CA ARG A 3 -59.10 -9.43 -9.29
C ARG A 3 -58.66 -8.33 -10.25
N LYS A 4 -58.13 -7.20 -9.76
CA LYS A 4 -57.64 -6.08 -10.61
C LYS A 4 -56.14 -5.74 -10.51
N ALA A 5 -55.34 -6.51 -9.76
CA ALA A 5 -53.91 -6.21 -9.59
C ALA A 5 -52.96 -6.99 -10.55
N LYS A 6 -53.47 -7.81 -11.47
CA LYS A 6 -52.62 -8.67 -12.33
C LYS A 6 -51.78 -7.93 -13.41
N PRO A 7 -52.16 -6.78 -13.98
CA PRO A 7 -51.31 -6.09 -14.96
C PRO A 7 -50.36 -5.04 -14.34
N LEU A 8 -50.49 -4.72 -13.04
CA LEU A 8 -49.69 -3.68 -12.40
C LEU A 8 -48.27 -4.14 -12.04
N ILE A 9 -48.10 -5.42 -11.70
CA ILE A 9 -46.80 -5.98 -11.32
C ILE A 9 -45.83 -6.03 -12.51
N PRO A 10 -46.22 -6.53 -13.70
CA PRO A 10 -45.35 -6.49 -14.88
C PRO A 10 -44.98 -5.06 -15.31
N ALA A 11 -45.93 -4.13 -15.23
CA ALA A 11 -45.69 -2.73 -15.57
C ALA A 11 -44.70 -2.06 -14.60
N ALA A 12 -44.79 -2.36 -13.30
CA ALA A 12 -43.84 -1.88 -12.29
C ALA A 12 -42.43 -2.44 -12.50
N ILE A 13 -42.31 -3.73 -12.86
CA ILE A 13 -41.01 -4.35 -13.18
C ILE A 13 -40.38 -3.71 -14.41
N ILE A 14 -41.17 -3.48 -15.48
CA ILE A 14 -40.67 -2.84 -16.70
C ILE A 14 -40.25 -1.39 -16.43
N LEU A 15 -41.03 -0.62 -15.65
CA LEU A 15 -40.67 0.76 -15.28
C LEU A 15 -39.43 0.82 -14.40
N PHE A 16 -39.28 -0.11 -13.46
CA PHE A 16 -38.06 -0.25 -12.66
C PHE A 16 -36.85 -0.60 -13.53
N TRP A 17 -37.01 -1.54 -14.47
CA TRP A 17 -35.94 -1.92 -15.40
C TRP A 17 -35.54 -0.77 -16.32
N VAL A 18 -36.50 -0.02 -16.87
CA VAL A 18 -36.23 1.18 -17.68
C VAL A 18 -35.57 2.28 -16.84
N GLY A 19 -35.98 2.47 -15.59
CA GLY A 19 -35.34 3.40 -14.66
C GLY A 19 -33.89 2.99 -14.35
N MET A 20 -33.64 1.70 -14.14
CA MET A 20 -32.30 1.15 -13.93
C MET A 20 -31.43 1.25 -15.20
N MET A 21 -31.98 1.01 -16.38
CA MET A 21 -31.27 1.18 -17.65
C MET A 21 -31.00 2.65 -17.95
N ALA A 22 -31.92 3.56 -17.63
CA ALA A 22 -31.69 4.99 -17.76
C ALA A 22 -30.64 5.48 -16.77
N ALA A 23 -30.64 4.98 -15.52
CA ALA A 23 -29.60 5.26 -14.54
C ALA A 23 -28.24 4.68 -14.96
N LEU A 24 -28.23 3.48 -15.55
CA LEU A 24 -27.04 2.83 -16.10
C LEU A 24 -26.51 3.60 -17.31
N VAL A 25 -27.36 3.98 -18.28
CA VAL A 25 -26.96 4.80 -19.43
C VAL A 25 -26.50 6.19 -18.99
N TYR A 26 -27.18 6.80 -18.02
CA TYR A 26 -26.74 8.08 -17.47
C TYR A 26 -25.36 7.95 -16.81
N ARG A 27 -25.14 6.90 -16.03
CA ARG A 27 -23.87 6.62 -15.35
C ARG A 27 -22.74 6.15 -16.28
N GLU A 28 -23.04 5.35 -17.29
CA GLU A 28 -22.05 4.65 -18.13
C GLU A 28 -21.85 5.31 -19.51
N VAL A 29 -22.77 6.19 -19.93
CA VAL A 29 -22.69 6.90 -21.22
C VAL A 29 -22.67 8.42 -21.02
N VAL A 30 -23.59 8.98 -20.24
CA VAL A 30 -23.74 10.45 -20.12
C VAL A 30 -22.69 11.07 -19.19
N VAL A 31 -22.39 10.44 -18.05
CA VAL A 31 -21.34 10.90 -17.13
C VAL A 31 -19.95 10.83 -17.81
N PRO A 32 -19.55 9.71 -18.45
CA PRO A 32 -18.29 9.64 -19.21
C PRO A 32 -18.22 10.60 -20.40
N ALA A 33 -19.30 10.78 -21.18
CA ALA A 33 -19.31 11.73 -22.30
C ALA A 33 -19.23 13.21 -21.86
N ARG A 34 -19.39 13.49 -20.56
CA ARG A 34 -19.22 14.83 -19.97
C ARG A 34 -17.86 15.03 -19.29
N HIS A 35 -17.01 14.01 -19.25
CA HIS A 35 -15.66 14.13 -18.71
C HIS A 35 -14.68 14.42 -19.86
N PRO A 36 -13.84 15.48 -19.76
CA PRO A 36 -12.84 15.79 -20.77
C PRO A 36 -11.89 14.60 -20.96
N GLU A 37 -11.55 14.29 -22.22
CA GLU A 37 -10.55 13.27 -22.55
C GLU A 37 -9.26 13.51 -21.74
N MET A 38 -8.77 12.47 -21.05
CA MET A 38 -7.61 12.52 -20.12
C MET A 38 -6.27 12.95 -20.77
N GLY A 39 -6.25 13.43 -22.00
CA GLY A 39 -5.02 13.62 -22.78
C GLY A 39 -4.91 14.87 -23.63
N ALA A 40 -5.92 15.75 -23.71
CA ALA A 40 -5.95 16.79 -24.76
C ALA A 40 -4.68 17.67 -24.83
N VAL A 41 -4.08 18.04 -23.69
CA VAL A 41 -2.85 18.86 -23.64
C VAL A 41 -1.58 18.03 -23.86
N ARG A 42 -1.50 16.84 -23.26
CA ARG A 42 -0.30 15.96 -23.31
C ARG A 42 -0.12 15.25 -24.65
N VAL A 43 -1.21 15.06 -25.39
CA VAL A 43 -1.22 14.54 -26.75
C VAL A 43 -0.75 15.60 -27.75
N SER A 44 -0.82 16.89 -27.41
CA SER A 44 -0.39 17.98 -28.29
C SER A 44 0.98 18.57 -27.95
N GLU A 45 1.37 18.61 -26.68
CA GLU A 45 2.61 19.28 -26.23
C GLU A 45 3.47 18.38 -25.33
N PRO A 46 4.80 18.36 -25.51
CA PRO A 46 5.70 17.66 -24.61
C PRO A 46 5.76 18.36 -23.25
N GLN A 47 5.82 17.59 -22.17
CA GLN A 47 5.99 18.09 -20.81
C GLN A 47 7.22 17.45 -20.15
N SER A 48 7.88 18.21 -19.29
CA SER A 48 8.98 17.74 -18.44
C SER A 48 8.82 18.37 -17.07
N VAL A 49 8.53 17.55 -16.07
CA VAL A 49 8.22 17.98 -14.71
C VAL A 49 9.20 17.31 -13.76
N TRP A 50 9.91 18.12 -13.00
CA TRP A 50 10.78 17.70 -11.91
C TRP A 50 10.09 18.04 -10.59
N MET A 51 9.91 17.03 -9.75
CA MET A 51 9.33 17.17 -8.43
C MET A 51 10.36 16.75 -7.38
N GLY A 52 10.64 17.59 -6.40
CA GLY A 52 11.34 17.19 -5.18
C GLY A 52 10.38 16.51 -4.23
N LEU A 53 10.83 15.45 -3.56
CA LEU A 53 10.09 14.82 -2.47
C LEU A 53 10.70 15.31 -1.16
N LEU A 54 9.87 15.86 -0.29
CA LEU A 54 10.27 16.38 1.01
C LEU A 54 9.51 15.66 2.12
N TYR A 55 10.19 15.43 3.23
CA TYR A 55 9.62 14.93 4.47
C TYR A 55 10.25 15.69 5.64
N ASP A 56 9.41 16.26 6.49
CA ASP A 56 9.82 17.11 7.62
C ASP A 56 10.79 18.25 7.22
N GLY A 57 10.59 18.81 6.02
CA GLY A 57 11.41 19.88 5.45
C GLY A 57 12.73 19.42 4.81
N ALA A 58 13.16 18.18 5.04
CA ALA A 58 14.32 17.60 4.38
C ALA A 58 13.94 16.97 3.03
N ARG A 59 14.79 17.09 2.02
CA ARG A 59 14.57 16.41 0.74
C ARG A 59 14.93 14.94 0.88
N ILE A 60 14.03 14.06 0.44
CA ILE A 60 14.21 12.61 0.47
C ILE A 60 14.41 12.03 -0.92
N GLY A 61 14.16 12.80 -1.98
CA GLY A 61 14.30 12.31 -3.33
C GLY A 61 13.80 13.26 -4.39
N PHE A 62 13.69 12.75 -5.60
CA PHE A 62 13.04 13.45 -6.71
C PHE A 62 12.28 12.47 -7.60
N ILE A 63 11.33 13.01 -8.36
CA ILE A 63 10.63 12.37 -9.47
C ILE A 63 10.82 13.25 -10.70
N HIS A 64 11.26 12.66 -11.79
CA HIS A 64 11.28 13.26 -13.12
C HIS A 64 10.27 12.54 -14.01
N TRP A 65 9.34 13.31 -14.53
CA TRP A 65 8.27 12.83 -15.38
C TRP A 65 8.31 13.56 -16.71
N THR A 66 8.30 12.81 -17.81
CA THR A 66 8.24 13.38 -19.16
C THR A 66 7.15 12.75 -19.98
N THR A 67 6.46 13.59 -20.76
CA THR A 67 5.53 13.15 -21.78
C THR A 67 5.96 13.71 -23.13
N THR A 68 5.85 12.90 -24.17
CA THR A 68 6.14 13.32 -25.54
C THR A 68 5.00 12.85 -26.44
N PRO A 69 4.31 13.75 -27.15
CA PRO A 69 3.33 13.40 -28.16
C PRO A 69 3.85 12.32 -29.12
N GLU A 70 3.10 11.25 -29.29
CA GLU A 70 3.47 10.13 -30.15
C GLU A 70 2.21 9.45 -30.69
N THR A 71 2.05 9.47 -32.01
CA THR A 71 0.97 8.74 -32.69
C THR A 71 1.47 7.35 -33.08
N ARG A 72 0.76 6.30 -32.65
CA ARG A 72 1.07 4.91 -33.05
C ARG A 72 -0.11 4.30 -33.79
N SER A 73 0.16 3.74 -34.97
CA SER A 73 -0.88 3.09 -35.79
C SER A 73 -2.12 3.96 -36.04
N GLY A 74 -1.93 5.29 -36.18
CA GLY A 74 -3.01 6.26 -36.38
C GLY A 74 -3.77 6.68 -35.12
N ASP A 75 -3.45 6.13 -33.96
CA ASP A 75 -4.00 6.50 -32.65
C ASP A 75 -3.12 7.60 -32.02
N PRO A 76 -3.62 8.84 -31.88
CA PRO A 76 -2.87 9.91 -31.25
C PRO A 76 -2.74 9.64 -29.75
N GLY A 77 -1.52 9.78 -29.23
CA GLY A 77 -1.21 9.50 -27.85
C GLY A 77 0.05 10.22 -27.40
N TYR A 78 0.63 9.76 -26.30
CA TYR A 78 1.93 10.21 -25.83
C TYR A 78 2.72 9.07 -25.20
N ARG A 79 4.03 9.18 -25.33
CA ARG A 79 4.99 8.36 -24.63
C ARG A 79 5.30 8.99 -23.28
N LEU A 80 5.30 8.15 -22.26
CA LEU A 80 5.63 8.45 -20.89
C LEU A 80 7.05 7.98 -20.59
N ARG A 81 7.80 8.76 -19.81
CA ARG A 81 8.97 8.27 -19.07
C ARG A 81 8.97 8.82 -17.66
N LEU A 82 9.18 7.93 -16.69
CA LEU A 82 9.30 8.20 -15.27
C LEU A 82 10.69 7.78 -14.83
N MET A 83 11.36 8.64 -14.07
CA MET A 83 12.56 8.32 -13.31
C MET A 83 12.36 8.88 -11.90
N ALA A 84 12.54 8.09 -10.87
CA ALA A 84 12.52 8.58 -9.50
C ALA A 84 13.62 7.93 -8.67
N ARG A 85 14.16 8.72 -7.74
CA ARG A 85 15.08 8.26 -6.73
C ARG A 85 14.59 8.75 -5.39
N ILE A 86 14.40 7.83 -4.46
CA ILE A 86 13.80 8.09 -3.16
C ILE A 86 14.66 7.41 -2.10
N ASN A 87 15.06 8.16 -1.08
CA ASN A 87 15.76 7.67 0.10
C ASN A 87 14.87 7.93 1.30
N MET A 88 14.18 6.91 1.78
CA MET A 88 13.26 7.04 2.91
C MET A 88 13.82 6.35 4.15
N PRO A 89 13.68 6.96 5.34
CA PRO A 89 13.87 6.25 6.58
C PRO A 89 12.69 5.28 6.76
N VAL A 90 12.96 3.99 6.64
CA VAL A 90 12.00 2.94 6.95
C VAL A 90 12.55 2.18 8.14
N MET A 91 11.78 2.11 9.23
CA MET A 91 12.12 1.33 10.44
C MET A 91 13.54 1.57 11.01
N GLY A 92 14.07 2.79 10.87
CA GLY A 92 15.30 3.24 11.51
C GLY A 92 16.50 3.19 10.59
N ARG A 93 16.28 2.99 9.28
CA ARG A 93 17.34 2.89 8.28
C ARG A 93 16.95 3.56 6.97
N PRO A 94 17.91 4.15 6.25
CA PRO A 94 17.64 4.69 4.92
C PRO A 94 17.52 3.53 3.92
N ILE A 95 16.34 3.37 3.32
CA ILE A 95 16.13 2.50 2.15
C ILE A 95 16.16 3.40 0.91
N GLY A 96 17.13 3.11 0.03
CA GLY A 96 17.23 3.73 -1.29
C GLY A 96 16.39 2.95 -2.30
N MET A 97 15.52 3.66 -3.01
CA MET A 97 14.62 3.15 -4.03
C MET A 97 14.84 3.91 -5.33
N ASP A 98 15.10 3.18 -6.40
CA ASP A 98 15.19 3.70 -7.76
C ASP A 98 14.02 3.14 -8.59
N LEU A 99 13.23 4.04 -9.15
CA LEU A 99 12.13 3.71 -10.06
C LEU A 99 12.50 4.25 -11.45
N ASP A 100 12.36 3.42 -12.46
CA ASP A 100 12.47 3.83 -13.86
C ASP A 100 11.35 3.18 -14.65
N GLY A 101 10.78 3.88 -15.62
CA GLY A 101 9.76 3.26 -16.45
C GLY A 101 9.41 4.07 -17.67
N THR A 102 8.84 3.37 -18.63
CA THR A 102 8.25 3.95 -19.83
C THR A 102 6.86 3.41 -20.05
N GLY A 103 6.06 4.17 -20.78
CA GLY A 103 4.75 3.71 -21.19
C GLY A 103 4.26 4.44 -22.43
N TRP A 104 3.24 3.90 -23.06
CA TRP A 104 2.52 4.58 -24.12
C TRP A 104 1.04 4.64 -23.78
N GLN A 105 0.48 5.84 -23.85
CA GLN A 105 -0.91 6.14 -23.53
C GLN A 105 -1.61 6.68 -24.78
N SER A 106 -2.65 5.99 -25.21
CA SER A 106 -3.56 6.46 -26.25
C SER A 106 -4.44 7.57 -25.68
N GLY A 107 -4.61 8.66 -26.43
CA GLY A 107 -5.53 9.73 -26.07
C GLY A 107 -6.99 9.28 -26.01
N LEU A 108 -7.33 8.22 -26.75
CA LEU A 108 -8.68 7.66 -26.84
C LEU A 108 -8.93 6.52 -25.86
N ARG A 109 -7.91 5.67 -25.63
CA ARG A 109 -8.07 4.38 -24.94
C ARG A 109 -7.31 4.27 -23.61
N GLY A 110 -6.56 5.30 -23.21
CA GLY A 110 -5.75 5.27 -21.99
C GLY A 110 -4.47 4.46 -22.16
N LEU A 111 -3.93 3.92 -21.05
CA LEU A 111 -2.67 3.17 -21.05
C LEU A 111 -2.75 1.95 -21.99
N ARG A 112 -1.70 1.73 -22.78
CA ARG A 112 -1.65 0.63 -23.77
C ARG A 112 -0.44 -0.27 -23.61
N GLU A 113 0.71 0.29 -23.28
CA GLU A 113 1.96 -0.43 -23.07
C GLU A 113 2.72 0.21 -21.91
N PHE A 114 3.47 -0.59 -21.16
CA PHE A 114 4.36 -0.12 -20.12
C PHE A 114 5.51 -1.11 -19.86
N ASP A 115 6.63 -0.55 -19.42
CA ASP A 115 7.81 -1.27 -18.92
C ASP A 115 8.31 -0.47 -17.72
N PHE A 116 8.18 -1.06 -16.54
CA PHE A 116 8.49 -0.41 -15.27
C PHE A 116 9.50 -1.27 -14.51
N SER A 117 10.51 -0.62 -13.94
CA SER A 117 11.52 -1.23 -13.10
C SER A 117 11.58 -0.51 -11.75
N PHE A 118 11.61 -1.30 -10.69
CA PHE A 118 11.78 -0.86 -9.32
C PHE A 118 12.98 -1.59 -8.72
N ARG A 119 13.88 -0.85 -8.08
CA ARG A 119 15.06 -1.39 -7.42
C ARG A 119 15.18 -0.83 -6.02
N ALA A 120 15.36 -1.72 -5.05
CA ALA A 120 15.62 -1.36 -3.66
C ALA A 120 16.64 -2.35 -3.06
N GLY A 121 17.85 -1.85 -2.79
CA GLY A 121 18.96 -2.70 -2.36
C GLY A 121 19.30 -3.77 -3.39
N GLU A 122 19.30 -5.03 -2.98
CA GLU A 122 19.54 -6.19 -3.86
C GLU A 122 18.28 -6.68 -4.59
N HIS A 123 17.11 -6.12 -4.26
CA HIS A 123 15.86 -6.54 -4.89
C HIS A 123 15.58 -5.72 -6.15
N ASP A 124 15.29 -6.44 -7.23
CA ASP A 124 14.80 -5.91 -8.48
C ASP A 124 13.42 -6.48 -8.82
N LEU A 125 12.56 -5.61 -9.30
CA LEU A 125 11.25 -5.92 -9.83
C LEU A 125 11.13 -5.23 -11.18
N ARG A 126 10.78 -5.98 -12.21
CA ARG A 126 10.40 -5.40 -13.49
C ARG A 126 9.04 -5.91 -13.91
N VAL A 127 8.19 -5.00 -14.36
CA VAL A 127 6.85 -5.30 -14.84
C VAL A 127 6.72 -4.78 -16.26
N VAL A 128 6.57 -5.71 -17.21
CA VAL A 128 6.44 -5.40 -18.63
C VAL A 128 5.07 -5.88 -19.10
N GLY A 129 4.30 -5.02 -19.73
CA GLY A 129 2.96 -5.39 -20.14
C GLY A 129 2.21 -4.34 -20.92
N GLY A 130 0.92 -4.61 -21.09
CA GLY A 130 0.04 -3.73 -21.82
C GLY A 130 -1.42 -4.03 -21.54
N VAL A 131 -2.27 -3.24 -22.16
CA VAL A 131 -3.71 -3.38 -22.09
C VAL A 131 -4.22 -3.94 -23.41
N GLU A 132 -4.83 -5.12 -23.35
CA GLU A 132 -5.49 -5.77 -24.47
C GLU A 132 -6.96 -5.96 -24.13
N GLU A 133 -7.84 -5.40 -24.97
CA GLU A 133 -9.29 -5.38 -24.71
C GLU A 133 -9.62 -4.74 -23.35
N ASP A 134 -10.27 -5.48 -22.45
CA ASP A 134 -10.64 -5.09 -21.08
C ASP A 134 -9.75 -5.83 -20.04
N GLN A 135 -8.54 -6.22 -20.41
CA GLN A 135 -7.57 -6.85 -19.51
C GLN A 135 -6.20 -6.19 -19.58
N LEU A 136 -5.60 -5.96 -18.42
CA LEU A 136 -4.17 -5.72 -18.30
C LEU A 136 -3.46 -7.07 -18.28
N ARG A 137 -2.53 -7.27 -19.21
CA ARG A 137 -1.64 -8.43 -19.28
C ARG A 137 -0.22 -7.95 -19.10
N ALA A 138 0.47 -8.51 -18.12
CA ALA A 138 1.86 -8.18 -17.85
C ALA A 138 2.64 -9.41 -17.42
N THR A 139 3.95 -9.27 -17.47
CA THR A 139 4.92 -10.22 -16.94
C THR A 139 5.69 -9.52 -15.84
N VAL A 140 5.81 -10.19 -14.71
CA VAL A 140 6.50 -9.72 -13.52
C VAL A 140 7.79 -10.53 -13.41
N GLU A 141 8.92 -9.85 -13.49
CA GLU A 141 10.25 -10.42 -13.35
C GLU A 141 10.80 -10.01 -11.99
N THR A 142 11.13 -11.00 -11.15
CA THR A 142 11.72 -10.77 -9.82
C THR A 142 12.45 -12.03 -9.36
N ALA A 143 13.55 -11.87 -8.63
CA ALA A 143 14.33 -13.00 -8.09
C ALA A 143 14.80 -14.02 -9.16
N GLY A 144 14.95 -13.59 -10.41
CA GLY A 144 15.26 -14.45 -11.56
C GLY A 144 14.10 -15.31 -12.06
N GLU A 145 12.90 -15.15 -11.49
CA GLU A 145 11.66 -15.81 -11.90
C GLU A 145 10.80 -14.87 -12.75
N SER A 146 9.88 -15.45 -13.53
CA SER A 146 8.95 -14.72 -14.39
C SER A 146 7.52 -15.22 -14.17
N MET A 147 6.62 -14.32 -13.79
CA MET A 147 5.24 -14.62 -13.42
C MET A 147 4.26 -13.85 -14.31
N PRO A 148 3.24 -14.50 -14.89
CA PRO A 148 2.20 -13.79 -15.60
C PRO A 148 1.26 -13.06 -14.62
N LEU A 149 0.90 -11.82 -14.95
CA LEU A 149 -0.11 -11.01 -14.26
C LEU A 149 -1.24 -10.71 -15.24
N VAL A 150 -2.47 -11.06 -14.88
CA VAL A 150 -3.66 -10.70 -15.66
C VAL A 150 -4.68 -10.07 -14.72
N LEU A 151 -5.03 -8.82 -14.98
CA LEU A 151 -6.00 -8.08 -14.18
C LEU A 151 -7.18 -7.64 -15.06
N PRO A 152 -8.44 -7.86 -14.62
CA PRO A 152 -9.59 -7.26 -15.29
C PRO A 152 -9.54 -5.75 -15.11
N ILE A 153 -9.79 -5.00 -16.18
CA ILE A 153 -9.88 -3.55 -16.13
C ILE A 153 -11.21 -3.08 -16.73
N GLY A 154 -11.70 -1.95 -16.27
CA GLY A 154 -12.76 -1.20 -16.93
C GLY A 154 -12.20 -0.30 -18.04
N ARG A 155 -12.90 0.79 -18.31
CA ARG A 155 -12.53 1.73 -19.39
C ARG A 155 -11.50 2.75 -18.93
N ALA A 156 -10.53 3.03 -19.81
CA ALA A 156 -9.53 4.10 -19.72
C ALA A 156 -8.69 4.04 -18.44
N LEU A 157 -7.77 3.08 -18.39
CA LEU A 157 -6.80 2.93 -17.32
C LEU A 157 -5.76 4.05 -17.35
N SER A 158 -5.55 4.70 -16.21
CA SER A 158 -4.41 5.58 -15.97
C SER A 158 -3.27 4.79 -15.32
N LEU A 159 -2.02 5.18 -15.63
CA LEU A 159 -0.89 4.81 -14.78
C LEU A 159 -0.92 5.70 -13.55
N GLY A 160 -0.95 5.10 -12.36
CA GLY A 160 -0.82 5.79 -11.09
C GLY A 160 0.40 5.31 -10.32
N GLY A 161 0.41 5.57 -9.02
CA GLY A 161 1.46 5.08 -8.12
C GLY A 161 1.30 5.61 -6.70
N GLY A 162 1.86 4.88 -5.74
CA GLY A 162 2.02 5.33 -4.36
C GLY A 162 2.81 6.64 -4.21
N MET A 163 2.88 7.15 -2.98
CA MET A 163 3.65 8.37 -2.63
C MET A 163 3.26 9.65 -3.41
N GLY A 164 1.99 9.74 -3.85
CA GLY A 164 1.49 10.93 -4.55
C GLY A 164 1.67 10.91 -6.07
N LEU A 165 2.27 9.86 -6.65
CA LEU A 165 2.43 9.69 -8.10
C LEU A 165 1.09 9.61 -8.84
N SER A 166 0.05 9.06 -8.21
CA SER A 166 -1.33 9.12 -8.72
C SER A 166 -1.80 10.55 -8.99
N SER A 167 -1.18 11.57 -8.37
CA SER A 167 -1.49 12.98 -8.59
C SER A 167 -0.90 13.55 -9.88
N MET A 168 0.07 12.86 -10.50
CA MET A 168 0.79 13.33 -11.68
C MET A 168 -0.01 13.19 -12.99
N ASN A 169 -1.13 12.44 -12.98
CA ASN A 169 -1.99 12.27 -14.14
C ASN A 169 -3.44 12.64 -13.80
N MET A 170 -3.72 13.95 -13.77
CA MET A 170 -5.03 14.50 -13.38
C MET A 170 -5.80 15.00 -14.61
N PRO A 171 -7.07 14.61 -14.80
CA PRO A 171 -7.93 15.26 -15.78
C PRO A 171 -8.15 16.74 -15.39
N PRO A 172 -8.47 17.61 -16.36
CA PRO A 172 -8.81 18.99 -16.06
C PRO A 172 -10.15 19.03 -15.28
N LEU A 173 -10.11 19.56 -14.07
CA LEU A 173 -11.28 19.66 -13.19
C LEU A 173 -11.51 21.10 -12.74
N SER A 174 -12.79 21.48 -12.64
CA SER A 174 -13.24 22.74 -12.04
C SER A 174 -13.75 22.51 -10.62
N PRO A 175 -13.60 23.48 -9.71
CA PRO A 175 -14.12 23.37 -8.34
C PRO A 175 -15.57 22.89 -8.27
N GLY A 176 -15.85 21.96 -7.36
CA GLY A 176 -17.14 21.28 -7.20
C GLY A 176 -17.33 20.04 -8.08
N GLN A 177 -16.39 19.70 -8.98
CA GLN A 177 -16.46 18.49 -9.78
C GLN A 177 -15.85 17.28 -9.05
N THR A 178 -16.51 16.13 -9.21
CA THR A 178 -16.01 14.83 -8.75
C THR A 178 -15.95 13.87 -9.93
N VAL A 179 -14.82 13.18 -10.09
CA VAL A 179 -14.59 12.19 -11.15
C VAL A 179 -13.99 10.92 -10.55
N TYR A 180 -14.28 9.78 -11.17
CA TYR A 180 -13.68 8.51 -10.81
C TYR A 180 -12.84 7.99 -11.95
N VAL A 181 -11.58 7.65 -11.68
CA VAL A 181 -10.64 7.13 -12.67
C VAL A 181 -10.09 5.80 -12.18
N GLU A 182 -10.00 4.81 -13.07
CA GLU A 182 -9.29 3.57 -12.77
C GLU A 182 -7.79 3.78 -12.95
N SER A 183 -7.03 3.34 -11.97
CA SER A 183 -5.58 3.55 -11.90
C SER A 183 -4.90 2.23 -11.61
N PHE A 184 -3.92 1.88 -12.45
CA PHE A 184 -3.01 0.77 -12.18
C PHE A 184 -1.78 1.31 -11.45
N ASP A 185 -1.47 0.70 -10.30
CA ASP A 185 -0.24 0.94 -9.56
C ASP A 185 0.75 -0.21 -9.85
N PRO A 186 1.83 0.05 -10.60
CA PRO A 186 2.82 -0.98 -10.92
C PRO A 186 3.65 -1.41 -9.70
N THR A 187 3.70 -0.59 -8.64
CA THR A 187 4.45 -0.93 -7.41
C THR A 187 3.70 -1.91 -6.53
N THR A 188 2.37 -1.94 -6.61
CA THR A 188 1.52 -2.88 -5.85
C THR A 188 0.86 -3.92 -6.74
N MET A 189 1.07 -3.84 -8.07
CA MET A 189 0.41 -4.66 -9.09
C MET A 189 -1.11 -4.72 -8.93
N SER A 190 -1.73 -3.58 -8.59
CA SER A 190 -3.17 -3.53 -8.32
C SER A 190 -3.85 -2.46 -9.17
N VAL A 191 -5.13 -2.70 -9.47
CA VAL A 191 -6.01 -1.69 -10.08
C VAL A 191 -6.94 -1.17 -9.01
N GLY A 192 -6.90 0.13 -8.77
CA GLY A 192 -7.75 0.83 -7.83
C GLY A 192 -8.60 1.90 -8.51
N ARG A 193 -9.78 2.18 -7.95
CA ARG A 193 -10.62 3.29 -8.39
C ARG A 193 -10.31 4.54 -7.57
N ALA A 194 -9.68 5.52 -8.20
CA ALA A 194 -9.40 6.82 -7.60
C ALA A 194 -10.64 7.71 -7.67
N LYS A 195 -11.01 8.32 -6.54
CA LYS A 195 -12.00 9.41 -6.46
C LYS A 195 -11.25 10.74 -6.47
N LEU A 196 -11.49 11.57 -7.48
CA LEU A 196 -10.90 12.89 -7.64
C LEU A 196 -11.95 13.95 -7.35
N GLU A 197 -11.65 14.89 -6.46
CA GLU A 197 -12.54 15.97 -6.06
C GLU A 197 -11.82 17.31 -6.20
N ALA A 198 -12.27 18.15 -7.13
CA ALA A 198 -11.78 19.51 -7.24
C ALA A 198 -12.46 20.39 -6.19
N LEU A 199 -11.70 20.86 -5.22
CA LEU A 199 -12.21 21.55 -4.05
C LEU A 199 -12.36 23.05 -4.30
N GLU A 200 -11.25 23.74 -4.58
CA GLU A 200 -11.22 25.20 -4.70
C GLU A 200 -10.09 25.66 -5.62
N LYS A 201 -10.15 26.95 -6.02
CA LYS A 201 -9.03 27.61 -6.68
C LYS A 201 -8.06 28.13 -5.63
N ALA A 202 -6.77 28.00 -5.88
CA ALA A 202 -5.71 28.52 -5.03
C ALA A 202 -4.61 29.16 -5.89
N VAL A 203 -3.91 30.14 -5.33
CA VAL A 203 -2.73 30.74 -5.96
C VAL A 203 -1.51 30.33 -5.15
N LEU A 204 -0.58 29.63 -5.79
CA LEU A 204 0.69 29.24 -5.19
C LEU A 204 1.81 30.18 -5.64
N GLN A 205 2.78 30.42 -4.76
CA GLN A 205 4.02 31.11 -5.11
C GLN A 205 5.09 30.06 -5.42
N VAL A 206 5.60 30.06 -6.64
CA VAL A 206 6.63 29.11 -7.09
C VAL A 206 7.77 29.91 -7.68
N SER A 207 8.96 29.82 -7.09
CA SER A 207 10.14 30.60 -7.53
C SER A 207 9.89 32.11 -7.65
N GLY A 208 8.98 32.66 -6.83
CA GLY A 208 8.59 34.07 -6.85
C GLY A 208 7.51 34.46 -7.86
N GLU A 209 6.97 33.50 -8.63
CA GLU A 209 5.86 33.70 -9.55
C GLU A 209 4.55 33.18 -8.95
N ALA A 210 3.46 33.95 -9.15
CA ALA A 210 2.11 33.54 -8.77
C ALA A 210 1.54 32.59 -9.84
N VAL A 211 1.24 31.36 -9.44
CA VAL A 211 0.66 30.33 -10.31
C VAL A 211 -0.77 30.04 -9.85
N GLU A 212 -1.75 30.25 -10.74
CA GLU A 212 -3.14 29.84 -10.49
C GLU A 212 -3.27 28.32 -10.57
N THR A 213 -3.97 27.74 -9.60
CA THR A 213 -4.14 26.30 -9.47
C THR A 213 -5.55 25.94 -9.00
N VAL A 214 -5.92 24.68 -9.21
CA VAL A 214 -7.08 24.03 -8.58
C VAL A 214 -6.56 23.00 -7.59
N LEU A 215 -7.07 23.04 -6.36
CA LEU A 215 -6.81 22.02 -5.35
C LEU A 215 -7.68 20.80 -5.65
N ILE A 216 -7.05 19.66 -5.93
CA ILE A 216 -7.70 18.39 -6.21
C ILE A 216 -7.33 17.41 -5.10
N ALA A 217 -8.35 16.86 -4.43
CA ALA A 217 -8.19 15.75 -3.49
C ALA A 217 -8.41 14.42 -4.22
N THR A 218 -7.45 13.51 -4.09
CA THR A 218 -7.47 12.20 -4.75
C THR A 218 -7.46 11.12 -3.69
N THR A 219 -8.52 10.33 -3.64
CA THR A 219 -8.65 9.23 -2.68
C THR A 219 -8.60 7.89 -3.41
N ILE A 220 -7.60 7.06 -3.08
CA ILE A 220 -7.43 5.70 -3.60
C ILE A 220 -6.92 4.80 -2.47
N GLY A 221 -7.48 3.59 -2.32
CA GLY A 221 -7.04 2.66 -1.27
C GLY A 221 -7.17 3.22 0.16
N GLY A 222 -8.11 4.14 0.40
CA GLY A 222 -8.28 4.82 1.70
C GLY A 222 -7.29 5.95 1.98
N ILE A 223 -6.35 6.22 1.06
CA ILE A 223 -5.36 7.27 1.19
C ILE A 223 -5.83 8.48 0.37
N THR A 224 -5.93 9.65 1.02
CA THR A 224 -6.30 10.90 0.35
C THR A 224 -5.07 11.80 0.18
N THR A 225 -4.64 12.02 -1.05
CA THR A 225 -3.62 13.01 -1.42
C THR A 225 -4.28 14.32 -1.86
N ARG A 226 -3.58 15.43 -1.69
CA ARG A 226 -4.01 16.76 -2.13
C ARG A 226 -3.00 17.31 -3.12
N ALA A 227 -3.44 17.76 -4.28
CA ALA A 227 -2.56 18.29 -5.33
C ALA A 227 -3.06 19.62 -5.87
N TRP A 228 -2.15 20.54 -6.11
CA TRP A 228 -2.42 21.83 -6.75
C TRP A 228 -1.99 21.74 -8.20
N VAL A 229 -2.98 21.81 -9.09
CA VAL A 229 -2.81 21.57 -10.53
C VAL A 229 -3.12 22.85 -11.29
N ASN A 230 -2.24 23.25 -12.22
CA ASN A 230 -2.47 24.43 -13.06
C ASN A 230 -3.37 24.12 -14.29
N ASP A 231 -3.66 25.15 -15.08
CA ASP A 231 -4.46 25.05 -16.32
C ASP A 231 -3.84 24.13 -17.39
N LYS A 232 -2.51 23.97 -17.36
CA LYS A 232 -1.72 23.04 -18.21
C LYS A 232 -1.69 21.60 -17.70
N GLN A 233 -2.43 21.28 -16.64
CA GLN A 233 -2.46 19.95 -16.00
C GLN A 233 -1.09 19.52 -15.43
N GLU A 234 -0.25 20.49 -15.07
CA GLU A 234 0.97 20.26 -14.33
C GLU A 234 0.68 20.32 -12.83
N VAL A 235 1.20 19.33 -12.09
CA VAL A 235 1.20 19.38 -10.64
C VAL A 235 2.29 20.35 -10.19
N ILE A 236 1.88 21.36 -9.44
CA ILE A 236 2.78 22.36 -8.86
C ILE A 236 3.27 21.93 -7.49
N ARG A 237 2.34 21.38 -6.69
CA ARG A 237 2.58 20.85 -5.36
C ARG A 237 1.64 19.68 -5.11
N ALA A 238 2.06 18.69 -4.35
CA ALA A 238 1.16 17.69 -3.79
C ALA A 238 1.56 17.33 -2.36
N GLU A 239 0.59 16.90 -1.57
CA GLU A 239 0.74 16.55 -0.17
C GLU A 239 0.07 15.20 0.08
N THR A 240 0.78 14.31 0.76
CA THR A 240 0.25 13.03 1.24
C THR A 240 -0.21 13.19 2.70
N PRO A 241 -1.14 12.35 3.19
CA PRO A 241 -1.60 12.43 4.57
C PRO A 241 -0.52 12.01 5.59
N PHE A 242 0.63 11.54 5.10
CA PHE A 242 1.75 11.05 5.93
C PHE A 242 2.92 12.05 6.01
N GLY A 243 2.73 13.28 5.50
CA GLY A 243 3.72 14.35 5.61
C GLY A 243 4.76 14.40 4.49
N ILE A 244 4.61 13.59 3.44
CA ILE A 244 5.41 13.76 2.21
C ILE A 244 4.81 14.91 1.40
N ILE A 245 5.67 15.85 1.02
CA ILE A 245 5.34 16.98 0.14
C ILE A 245 6.10 16.79 -1.17
N LEU A 246 5.40 16.90 -2.28
CA LEU A 246 5.98 16.97 -3.61
C LEU A 246 5.93 18.44 -4.05
N GLU A 247 7.05 19.00 -4.46
CA GLU A 247 7.11 20.37 -4.96
C GLU A 247 7.89 20.45 -6.27
N LYS A 248 7.46 21.34 -7.17
CA LYS A 248 8.17 21.55 -8.43
C LYS A 248 9.56 22.14 -8.16
N ILE A 249 10.60 21.49 -8.69
CA ILE A 249 12.01 21.92 -8.58
C ILE A 249 12.66 22.07 -9.95
N SER A 250 13.84 22.70 -10.00
CA SER A 250 14.67 22.73 -11.21
C SER A 250 15.48 21.43 -11.37
N PRO A 251 15.94 21.09 -12.59
CA PRO A 251 16.83 19.95 -12.82
C PRO A 251 18.13 20.05 -12.01
N GLU A 252 18.68 21.25 -11.85
CA GLU A 252 19.90 21.48 -11.08
C GLU A 252 19.68 21.15 -9.60
N GLN A 253 18.55 21.60 -9.03
CA GLN A 253 18.17 21.26 -7.66
C GLN A 253 18.02 19.74 -7.48
N ALA A 254 17.49 19.01 -8.47
CA ALA A 254 17.35 17.56 -8.39
C ALA A 254 18.69 16.82 -8.37
N LEU A 255 19.74 17.40 -8.96
CA LEU A 255 21.10 16.85 -9.01
C LEU A 255 21.95 17.19 -7.76
N ASP A 256 21.52 18.17 -6.96
CA ASP A 256 22.19 18.47 -5.69
C ASP A 256 22.16 17.24 -4.77
N ARG A 257 23.31 16.91 -4.16
CA ARG A 257 23.40 15.78 -3.23
C ARG A 257 22.52 16.06 -2.01
N LEU A 258 21.72 15.07 -1.62
CA LEU A 258 21.06 15.05 -0.32
C LEU A 258 22.13 15.22 0.77
N GLY A 259 21.95 16.17 1.69
CA GLY A 259 22.93 16.43 2.74
C GLY A 259 23.05 15.22 3.67
N GLN A 260 24.28 14.86 4.07
CA GLN A 260 24.47 13.80 5.09
C GLN A 260 23.83 14.19 6.43
N ASP A 261 23.80 15.48 6.75
CA ASP A 261 23.20 16.01 7.98
C ASP A 261 21.66 15.86 7.97
N GLU A 262 21.01 16.03 6.82
CA GLU A 262 19.56 15.83 6.66
C GLU A 262 19.17 14.36 6.88
N GLN A 263 19.99 13.41 6.41
CA GLN A 263 19.74 11.98 6.63
C GLN A 263 19.92 11.55 8.10
N ALA A 264 20.85 12.18 8.83
CA ALA A 264 21.11 11.85 10.23
C ALA A 264 19.96 12.30 11.16
N ASP A 265 19.34 13.44 10.89
CA ASP A 265 18.18 13.91 11.67
C ASP A 265 16.92 13.07 11.41
N MET A 266 16.73 12.58 10.18
CA MET A 266 15.62 11.69 9.83
C MET A 266 15.64 10.34 10.57
N LEU A 267 16.82 9.86 10.98
CA LEU A 267 16.99 8.58 11.70
C LEU A 267 16.68 8.67 13.20
N LYS A 268 16.61 9.88 13.78
CA LYS A 268 16.43 10.08 15.23
C LYS A 268 15.00 9.81 15.74
N GLY A 269 14.01 9.66 14.85
CA GLY A 269 12.59 9.56 15.20
C GLY A 269 11.98 8.17 15.14
N VAL A 270 12.79 7.12 14.94
CA VAL A 270 12.28 5.79 14.54
C VAL A 270 12.18 4.76 15.66
N ALA A 271 12.77 5.03 16.83
CA ALA A 271 12.48 4.30 18.06
C ALA A 271 11.63 5.18 18.99
N VAL A 272 10.60 4.60 19.58
CA VAL A 272 9.72 5.31 20.52
C VAL A 272 10.11 4.90 21.94
N THR A 273 10.85 5.77 22.63
CA THR A 273 11.13 5.58 24.05
C THR A 273 9.85 5.85 24.84
N PRO A 274 9.30 4.85 25.56
CA PRO A 274 8.07 5.05 26.31
C PRO A 274 8.33 5.85 27.61
N ALA A 275 7.30 6.55 28.07
CA ALA A 275 7.21 6.94 29.48
C ALA A 275 6.69 5.77 30.34
N GLY A 276 6.87 5.85 31.66
CA GLY A 276 6.39 4.82 32.60
C GLY A 276 7.39 3.68 32.84
N PRO A 277 6.96 2.57 33.48
CA PRO A 277 7.80 1.39 33.67
C PRO A 277 8.22 0.76 32.34
N ALA A 278 9.44 0.24 32.29
CA ALA A 278 9.91 -0.53 31.15
C ALA A 278 9.10 -1.84 31.03
N PRO A 279 8.52 -2.14 29.85
CA PRO A 279 7.93 -3.45 29.58
C PRO A 279 8.98 -4.55 29.69
N ARG A 280 8.50 -5.79 29.71
CA ARG A 280 9.33 -6.98 29.60
C ARG A 280 8.85 -7.82 28.44
N ARG A 281 9.78 -8.46 27.74
CA ARG A 281 9.45 -9.49 26.75
C ARG A 281 8.64 -10.60 27.43
N ASP A 282 7.82 -11.28 26.63
CA ASP A 282 6.93 -12.37 27.06
C ASP A 282 5.82 -11.93 28.04
N ALA A 283 5.51 -10.63 28.08
CA ALA A 283 4.35 -10.13 28.80
C ALA A 283 3.05 -10.72 28.22
N ARG A 284 2.13 -11.13 29.10
CA ARG A 284 0.81 -11.62 28.69
C ARG A 284 -0.22 -10.52 28.58
N ARG A 285 -0.01 -9.43 29.30
CA ARG A 285 -0.89 -8.27 29.28
C ARG A 285 -0.06 -7.01 29.44
N MET A 286 -0.38 -5.99 28.64
CA MET A 286 0.20 -4.65 28.78
C MET A 286 -0.90 -3.60 28.65
N LEU A 287 -0.95 -2.67 29.60
CA LEU A 287 -1.74 -1.46 29.46
C LEU A 287 -0.83 -0.32 29.04
N VAL A 288 -1.23 0.38 27.99
CA VAL A 288 -0.44 1.45 27.42
C VAL A 288 -1.32 2.61 26.98
N ARG A 289 -0.88 3.84 27.24
CA ARG A 289 -1.50 5.05 26.69
C ARG A 289 -0.76 5.46 25.43
N ILE A 290 -1.51 5.69 24.36
CA ILE A 290 -0.98 6.06 23.05
C ILE A 290 -1.55 7.41 22.63
N GLY A 291 -0.70 8.30 22.12
CA GLY A 291 -1.11 9.60 21.62
C GLY A 291 -0.08 10.27 20.73
N GLY A 292 -0.28 11.56 20.43
CA GLY A 292 0.63 12.36 19.61
C GLY A 292 0.44 12.23 18.10
N VAL A 293 -0.38 11.28 17.65
CA VAL A 293 -0.81 11.14 16.25
C VAL A 293 -2.28 11.56 16.07
N PRO A 294 -2.72 11.95 14.86
CA PRO A 294 -4.11 12.26 14.60
C PRO A 294 -5.01 11.01 14.69
N GLU A 295 -6.31 11.23 14.88
CA GLU A 295 -7.28 10.16 15.19
C GLU A 295 -7.37 9.06 14.09
N ASP A 296 -7.18 9.42 12.82
CA ASP A 296 -7.18 8.48 11.68
C ASP A 296 -5.92 7.60 11.60
N LEU A 297 -4.88 7.95 12.37
CA LEU A 297 -3.67 7.17 12.57
C LEU A 297 -3.61 6.53 13.97
N MET A 298 -4.70 6.54 14.74
CA MET A 298 -4.70 5.82 16.01
C MET A 298 -4.70 4.30 15.75
N PRO A 299 -3.93 3.51 16.53
CA PRO A 299 -3.88 2.05 16.41
C PRO A 299 -5.26 1.39 16.38
N PRO A 300 -5.51 0.40 15.50
CA PRO A 300 -6.80 -0.25 15.34
C PRO A 300 -7.14 -1.19 16.50
N ASP A 301 -8.43 -1.44 16.70
CA ASP A 301 -8.91 -2.52 17.58
C ASP A 301 -8.75 -3.90 16.94
N GLY A 302 -8.55 -4.92 17.77
CA GLY A 302 -8.46 -6.32 17.38
C GLY A 302 -8.46 -7.27 18.58
N PRO A 303 -8.45 -8.60 18.35
CA PRO A 303 -8.54 -9.57 19.44
C PRO A 303 -7.43 -9.46 20.50
N ALA A 304 -6.23 -9.06 20.09
CA ALA A 304 -5.06 -8.89 20.96
C ALA A 304 -4.82 -7.43 21.41
N GLN A 305 -5.61 -6.46 20.92
CA GLN A 305 -5.40 -5.03 21.13
C GLN A 305 -6.74 -4.30 21.18
N CYS A 306 -7.15 -3.82 22.35
CA CYS A 306 -8.44 -3.15 22.55
C CYS A 306 -8.26 -1.73 23.10
N ARG A 307 -8.92 -0.75 22.48
CA ARG A 307 -8.87 0.67 22.82
C ARG A 307 -10.02 1.07 23.73
N ASN A 308 -9.69 1.84 24.77
CA ASN A 308 -10.63 2.56 25.61
C ASN A 308 -10.15 4.01 25.80
N GLY A 309 -10.69 4.92 24.98
CA GLY A 309 -10.20 6.29 24.91
C GLY A 309 -8.81 6.35 24.28
N ASP A 310 -7.81 6.81 25.03
CA ASP A 310 -6.40 6.84 24.64
C ASP A 310 -5.57 5.71 25.30
N VAL A 311 -6.21 4.83 26.08
CA VAL A 311 -5.59 3.66 26.70
C VAL A 311 -5.90 2.41 25.87
N TYR A 312 -4.89 1.57 25.68
CA TYR A 312 -4.96 0.30 25.00
C TYR A 312 -4.61 -0.82 25.97
N GLU A 313 -5.39 -1.89 25.91
CA GLU A 313 -5.09 -3.18 26.52
C GLU A 313 -4.59 -4.13 25.44
N LEU A 314 -3.38 -4.64 25.65
CA LEU A 314 -2.69 -5.57 24.75
C LEU A 314 -2.57 -6.91 25.44
N LEU A 315 -2.81 -8.00 24.70
CA LEU A 315 -2.87 -9.35 25.24
C LEU A 315 -2.06 -10.31 24.37
N GLN A 316 -1.26 -11.17 25.01
CA GLN A 316 -0.80 -12.40 24.37
C GLN A 316 -1.98 -13.38 24.34
N LEU A 317 -2.41 -13.75 23.14
CA LEU A 317 -3.52 -14.68 22.99
C LEU A 317 -3.04 -16.11 23.26
N ASP A 318 -3.80 -16.86 24.08
CA ASP A 318 -3.48 -18.25 24.36
C ASP A 318 -3.63 -19.12 23.09
N PRO A 319 -2.55 -19.77 22.61
CA PRO A 319 -2.57 -20.73 21.50
C PRO A 319 -3.52 -21.93 21.68
N ALA A 320 -3.96 -22.23 22.90
CA ALA A 320 -4.89 -23.33 23.17
C ALA A 320 -6.36 -22.88 23.18
N ALA A 321 -6.61 -21.57 23.25
CA ALA A 321 -7.95 -20.99 23.38
C ALA A 321 -8.61 -20.65 22.02
N HIS A 322 -8.04 -21.12 20.91
CA HIS A 322 -8.68 -21.00 19.60
C HIS A 322 -9.94 -21.83 19.64
N GLY A 323 -11.07 -21.24 19.25
CA GLY A 323 -12.33 -21.97 19.26
C GLY A 323 -12.18 -23.28 18.48
N ALA A 324 -12.79 -24.35 18.98
CA ALA A 324 -12.87 -25.65 18.29
C ALA A 324 -13.68 -25.61 16.97
N GLY A 325 -13.85 -24.42 16.38
CA GLY A 325 -14.57 -24.19 15.14
C GLY A 325 -13.62 -23.65 14.08
N ASP A 326 -13.51 -24.41 12.99
CA ASP A 326 -12.99 -23.97 11.68
C ASP A 326 -13.95 -22.98 11.02
N ASP A 327 -14.46 -21.98 11.75
CA ASP A 327 -15.32 -20.95 11.19
C ASP A 327 -14.45 -20.05 10.31
N MET A 328 -14.16 -20.54 9.10
CA MET A 328 -13.41 -19.87 8.05
C MET A 328 -13.96 -18.46 7.87
N ILE A 329 -13.05 -17.48 7.76
CA ILE A 329 -13.47 -16.19 7.22
C ILE A 329 -14.06 -16.42 5.81
N THR A 330 -15.07 -15.64 5.46
CA THR A 330 -15.77 -15.77 4.18
C THR A 330 -15.84 -14.43 3.45
N GLY A 331 -16.13 -14.50 2.14
CA GLY A 331 -16.31 -13.32 1.31
C GLY A 331 -15.02 -12.53 1.05
N PRO A 332 -15.11 -11.21 0.85
CA PRO A 332 -13.97 -10.40 0.41
C PRO A 332 -12.77 -10.38 1.37
N GLU A 333 -12.99 -10.59 2.67
CA GLU A 333 -11.91 -10.69 3.65
C GLU A 333 -11.11 -11.99 3.46
N ALA A 334 -11.80 -13.11 3.19
CA ALA A 334 -11.16 -14.39 2.88
C ALA A 334 -10.33 -14.30 1.61
N GLU A 335 -10.93 -13.77 0.53
CA GLU A 335 -10.27 -13.62 -0.77
C GLU A 335 -8.98 -12.79 -0.63
N ARG A 336 -9.05 -11.65 0.07
CA ARG A 336 -7.88 -10.78 0.28
C ARG A 336 -6.76 -11.45 1.08
N ASN A 337 -7.12 -12.23 2.10
CA ASN A 337 -6.15 -12.82 3.02
C ASN A 337 -5.69 -14.22 2.62
N LEU A 338 -6.15 -14.74 1.48
CA LEU A 338 -5.69 -15.99 0.87
C LEU A 338 -5.01 -15.76 -0.48
N ALA A 339 -5.34 -14.68 -1.21
CA ALA A 339 -4.72 -14.37 -2.50
C ALA A 339 -3.26 -13.93 -2.36
N GLY A 340 -2.46 -14.19 -3.40
CA GLY A 340 -1.13 -13.62 -3.56
C GLY A 340 -1.12 -12.24 -4.20
N ASP A 341 0.08 -11.66 -4.23
CA ASP A 341 0.42 -10.44 -4.94
C ASP A 341 1.89 -10.51 -5.42
N ALA A 342 2.41 -9.39 -5.92
CA ALA A 342 3.79 -9.25 -6.41
C ALA A 342 4.88 -9.71 -5.44
N PHE A 343 4.64 -9.56 -4.14
CA PHE A 343 5.62 -9.77 -3.07
C PHE A 343 5.30 -10.99 -2.22
N ILE A 344 4.03 -11.35 -2.07
CA ILE A 344 3.57 -12.51 -1.30
C ILE A 344 3.43 -13.79 -2.17
N THR A 345 3.39 -13.68 -3.51
CA THR A 345 3.63 -14.76 -4.51
C THR A 345 3.05 -16.16 -4.20
N VAL A 346 1.85 -16.22 -3.63
CA VAL A 346 1.18 -17.45 -3.15
C VAL A 346 1.01 -18.50 -4.24
N GLU A 347 0.72 -18.08 -5.46
CA GLU A 347 0.44 -18.94 -6.61
C GLU A 347 1.71 -19.56 -7.23
N HIS A 348 2.91 -19.18 -6.76
CA HIS A 348 4.16 -19.67 -7.33
C HIS A 348 4.45 -21.12 -6.90
N GLU A 349 4.85 -21.97 -7.84
CA GLU A 349 5.07 -23.42 -7.63
C GLU A 349 6.01 -23.72 -6.45
N LYS A 350 7.11 -22.96 -6.33
CA LYS A 350 8.06 -23.08 -5.20
C LYS A 350 7.41 -22.83 -3.84
N ILE A 351 6.53 -21.84 -3.74
CA ILE A 351 5.83 -21.49 -2.49
C ILE A 351 4.80 -22.56 -2.17
N GLN A 352 3.98 -22.97 -3.16
CA GLN A 352 2.97 -24.02 -2.98
C GLN A 352 3.57 -25.38 -2.61
N THR A 353 4.65 -25.79 -3.29
CA THR A 353 5.34 -27.05 -3.01
C THR A 353 5.88 -27.07 -1.59
N LEU A 354 6.61 -26.02 -1.19
CA LEU A 354 7.18 -25.93 0.14
C LEU A 354 6.10 -25.85 1.23
N ALA A 355 5.02 -25.09 1.01
CA ALA A 355 3.90 -25.03 1.95
C ALA A 355 3.26 -26.42 2.16
N GLY A 356 3.10 -27.20 1.08
CA GLY A 356 2.64 -28.58 1.14
C GLY A 356 3.59 -29.53 1.88
N GLU A 357 4.90 -29.38 1.70
CA GLU A 357 5.92 -30.16 2.42
C GLU A 357 5.92 -29.86 3.92
N ILE A 358 5.81 -28.58 4.31
CA ILE A 358 5.79 -28.14 5.70
C ILE A 358 4.53 -28.63 6.42
N THR A 359 3.37 -28.52 5.78
CA THR A 359 2.08 -28.78 6.42
C THR A 359 1.60 -30.23 6.27
N GLY A 360 2.03 -30.94 5.22
CA GLY A 360 1.65 -32.33 4.99
C GLY A 360 0.15 -32.50 4.82
N GLN A 361 -0.44 -33.44 5.58
CA GLN A 361 -1.88 -33.72 5.59
C GLN A 361 -2.59 -33.14 6.81
N GLU A 362 -1.98 -32.16 7.49
CA GLU A 362 -2.61 -31.51 8.63
C GLU A 362 -3.91 -30.83 8.22
N GLU A 363 -4.97 -30.90 9.02
CA GLU A 363 -6.27 -30.25 8.73
C GLU A 363 -6.46 -28.98 9.56
N ASP A 364 -5.94 -28.97 10.80
CA ASP A 364 -6.09 -27.84 11.71
C ASP A 364 -5.30 -26.61 11.23
N LEU A 365 -6.02 -25.50 10.99
CA LEU A 365 -5.43 -24.26 10.45
C LEU A 365 -4.36 -23.68 11.38
N TRP A 366 -4.58 -23.77 12.70
CA TRP A 366 -3.60 -23.27 13.65
C TRP A 366 -2.31 -24.10 13.62
N THR A 367 -2.42 -25.42 13.61
CA THR A 367 -1.27 -26.33 13.51
C THR A 367 -0.52 -26.12 12.19
N ARG A 368 -1.21 -25.89 11.08
CA ARG A 368 -0.58 -25.48 9.80
C ARG A 368 0.20 -24.17 9.97
N ALA A 369 -0.42 -23.15 10.56
CA ALA A 369 0.18 -21.85 10.81
C ALA A 369 1.45 -21.95 11.67
N LEU A 370 1.43 -22.81 12.70
CA LEU A 370 2.58 -23.07 13.57
C LEU A 370 3.71 -23.82 12.86
N ARG A 371 3.41 -24.84 12.03
CA ARG A 371 4.46 -25.53 11.25
C ARG A 371 5.17 -24.59 10.30
N VAL A 372 4.41 -23.69 9.65
CA VAL A 372 5.00 -22.64 8.80
C VAL A 372 5.84 -21.67 9.63
N HIS A 373 5.36 -21.26 10.81
CA HIS A 373 6.08 -20.38 11.72
C HIS A 373 7.43 -20.98 12.11
N ASP A 374 7.41 -22.21 12.61
CA ASP A 374 8.60 -22.91 13.06
C ASP A 374 9.58 -23.13 11.91
N TRP A 375 9.08 -23.42 10.71
CA TRP A 375 9.94 -23.56 9.55
C TRP A 375 10.62 -22.22 9.20
N VAL A 376 9.89 -21.11 9.14
CA VAL A 376 10.48 -19.80 8.81
C VAL A 376 11.51 -19.39 9.86
N PHE A 377 11.17 -19.47 11.14
CA PHE A 377 12.07 -19.12 12.24
C PHE A 377 13.37 -19.93 12.23
N ASN A 378 13.30 -21.22 11.88
CA ASN A 378 14.47 -22.11 11.88
C ASN A 378 15.29 -22.08 10.58
N ASN A 379 14.73 -21.61 9.45
CA ASN A 379 15.35 -21.72 8.13
C ASN A 379 15.70 -20.40 7.47
N ILE A 380 15.33 -19.26 8.06
CA ILE A 380 15.67 -17.93 7.57
C ILE A 380 16.59 -17.26 8.58
N GLU A 381 17.78 -16.86 8.14
CA GLU A 381 18.74 -16.18 8.98
C GLU A 381 18.29 -14.73 9.20
N LYS A 382 18.15 -14.33 10.46
CA LYS A 382 17.87 -12.94 10.83
C LYS A 382 19.07 -12.06 10.51
N LYS A 383 18.98 -11.34 9.40
CA LYS A 383 20.03 -10.45 8.91
C LYS A 383 19.42 -9.15 8.41
N ASN A 384 20.12 -8.06 8.68
CA ASN A 384 19.70 -6.75 8.23
C ASN A 384 19.81 -6.66 6.70
N THR A 385 18.69 -6.49 6.02
CA THR A 385 18.59 -6.22 4.58
C THR A 385 18.22 -4.74 4.36
N LEU A 386 18.61 -4.19 3.21
CA LEU A 386 18.27 -2.82 2.80
C LEU A 386 17.42 -2.85 1.53
N SER A 387 16.43 -3.73 1.52
CA SER A 387 15.61 -4.04 0.35
C SER A 387 14.13 -4.08 0.68
N MET A 388 13.29 -4.14 -0.34
CA MET A 388 11.86 -4.40 -0.17
C MET A 388 11.62 -5.91 -0.11
N PRO A 389 10.83 -6.43 0.84
CA PRO A 389 10.69 -7.87 1.00
C PRO A 389 9.92 -8.52 -0.17
N SER A 390 10.42 -9.66 -0.65
CA SER A 390 9.75 -10.52 -1.64
C SER A 390 9.86 -11.97 -1.19
N ALA A 391 8.74 -12.69 -1.08
CA ALA A 391 8.73 -14.06 -0.57
C ALA A 391 9.63 -15.00 -1.39
N LEU A 392 9.68 -14.84 -2.73
CA LEU A 392 10.56 -15.65 -3.58
C LEU A 392 12.03 -15.33 -3.34
N GLU A 393 12.36 -14.05 -3.16
CA GLU A 393 13.73 -13.62 -2.93
C GLU A 393 14.23 -14.07 -1.55
N VAL A 394 13.40 -13.97 -0.52
CA VAL A 394 13.70 -14.48 0.83
C VAL A 394 13.85 -16.00 0.82
N LEU A 395 12.99 -16.72 0.09
CA LEU A 395 13.11 -18.16 -0.08
C LEU A 395 14.41 -18.56 -0.80
N ARG A 396 14.89 -17.73 -1.74
CA ARG A 396 16.13 -17.94 -2.50
C ARG A 396 17.37 -17.64 -1.66
N THR A 397 17.37 -16.50 -0.96
CA THR A 397 18.52 -15.98 -0.20
C THR A 397 18.68 -16.61 1.18
N ARG A 398 17.56 -17.03 1.80
CA ARG A 398 17.48 -17.58 3.16
C ARG A 398 17.95 -16.60 4.25
N GLU A 399 17.87 -15.32 3.99
CA GLU A 399 18.20 -14.26 4.94
C GLU A 399 17.22 -13.10 4.84
N GLY A 400 17.06 -12.35 5.94
CA GLY A 400 16.17 -11.17 5.96
C GLY A 400 15.89 -10.64 7.36
N ASP A 401 15.26 -9.47 7.45
CA ASP A 401 14.81 -8.89 8.71
C ASP A 401 13.33 -9.22 9.01
N CYS A 402 12.71 -8.48 9.93
CA CYS A 402 11.31 -8.68 10.30
C CYS A 402 10.35 -8.64 9.11
N ASN A 403 10.64 -7.85 8.09
CA ASN A 403 9.80 -7.69 6.91
C ASN A 403 9.87 -8.94 6.02
N GLU A 404 11.08 -9.42 5.73
CA GLU A 404 11.30 -10.64 4.95
C GLU A 404 10.70 -11.88 5.61
N HIS A 405 10.88 -12.03 6.92
CA HIS A 405 10.28 -13.13 7.68
C HIS A 405 8.75 -13.08 7.59
N SER A 406 8.15 -11.90 7.79
CA SER A 406 6.71 -11.71 7.75
C SER A 406 6.13 -11.99 6.37
N VAL A 407 6.75 -11.46 5.30
CA VAL A 407 6.28 -11.66 3.92
C VAL A 407 6.38 -13.12 3.48
N LEU A 408 7.51 -13.79 3.75
CA LEU A 408 7.65 -15.21 3.43
C LEU A 408 6.70 -16.08 4.25
N TYR A 409 6.53 -15.77 5.55
CA TYR A 409 5.57 -16.48 6.39
C TYR A 409 4.15 -16.36 5.85
N VAL A 410 3.69 -15.14 5.53
CA VAL A 410 2.34 -14.91 5.00
C VAL A 410 2.16 -15.64 3.66
N ALA A 411 3.16 -15.63 2.79
CA ALA A 411 3.14 -16.38 1.52
C ALA A 411 2.90 -17.88 1.72
N LEU A 412 3.70 -18.50 2.60
CA LEU A 412 3.62 -19.92 2.90
C LEU A 412 2.32 -20.29 3.64
N ALA A 413 1.88 -19.44 4.58
CA ALA A 413 0.62 -19.65 5.32
C ALA A 413 -0.59 -19.61 4.37
N ARG A 414 -0.66 -18.61 3.50
CA ARG A 414 -1.72 -18.50 2.47
C ARG A 414 -1.70 -19.68 1.51
N ALA A 415 -0.53 -20.11 1.05
CA ALA A 415 -0.39 -21.28 0.19
C ALA A 415 -0.80 -22.59 0.88
N ALA A 416 -0.68 -22.66 2.21
CA ALA A 416 -1.21 -23.76 3.03
C ALA A 416 -2.72 -23.64 3.34
N GLY A 417 -3.41 -22.64 2.77
CA GLY A 417 -4.83 -22.38 2.96
C GLY A 417 -5.17 -21.68 4.28
N VAL A 418 -4.19 -21.17 5.01
CA VAL A 418 -4.40 -20.39 6.24
C VAL A 418 -4.54 -18.91 5.86
N PRO A 419 -5.68 -18.25 6.14
CA PRO A 419 -5.79 -16.82 5.89
C PRO A 419 -4.80 -16.05 6.77
N ALA A 420 -3.97 -15.23 6.14
CA ALA A 420 -2.88 -14.52 6.81
C ALA A 420 -2.70 -13.10 6.25
N ARG A 421 -2.17 -12.18 7.06
CA ARG A 421 -1.80 -10.82 6.62
C ARG A 421 -0.57 -10.29 7.35
N PRO A 422 0.22 -9.42 6.72
CA PRO A 422 1.26 -8.70 7.43
C PRO A 422 0.64 -7.69 8.41
N ALA A 423 1.20 -7.62 9.61
CA ALA A 423 0.89 -6.60 10.60
C ALA A 423 2.13 -5.75 10.84
N ILE A 424 1.96 -4.43 10.80
CA ILE A 424 3.03 -3.47 10.96
C ILE A 424 2.77 -2.64 12.21
N GLY A 425 3.79 -2.50 13.04
CA GLY A 425 3.67 -1.69 14.22
C GLY A 425 4.96 -1.56 14.99
N LEU A 426 4.90 -1.73 16.31
CA LEU A 426 6.02 -1.62 17.21
C LEU A 426 6.16 -2.86 18.07
N ALA A 427 7.40 -3.23 18.38
CA ALA A 427 7.71 -4.24 19.39
C ALA A 427 8.72 -3.69 20.39
N TRP A 428 8.59 -4.10 21.66
CA TRP A 428 9.56 -3.72 22.69
C TRP A 428 10.92 -4.37 22.43
N SER A 429 11.98 -3.55 22.46
CA SER A 429 13.36 -4.02 22.42
C SER A 429 14.06 -3.72 23.75
N GLU A 430 14.47 -4.77 24.45
CA GLU A 430 15.25 -4.63 25.69
C GLU A 430 16.64 -4.05 25.44
N GLU A 431 17.24 -4.29 24.28
CA GLU A 431 18.54 -3.71 23.92
C GLU A 431 18.44 -2.19 23.74
N LEU A 432 17.38 -1.72 23.07
CA LEU A 432 17.18 -0.30 22.82
C LEU A 432 16.49 0.43 23.98
N GLN A 433 15.90 -0.31 24.93
CA GLN A 433 14.99 0.22 25.95
C GLN A 433 13.91 1.13 25.33
N ALA A 434 13.41 0.72 24.16
CA ALA A 434 12.46 1.47 23.37
C ALA A 434 11.60 0.53 22.52
N PHE A 435 10.46 1.04 22.07
CA PHE A 435 9.66 0.40 21.04
C PHE A 435 10.28 0.68 19.67
N GLY A 436 10.75 -0.37 19.01
CA GLY A 436 11.23 -0.31 17.63
C GLY A 436 10.11 -0.67 16.66
N TYR A 437 10.13 -0.09 15.45
CA TYR A 437 9.24 -0.58 14.41
C TYR A 437 9.53 -2.04 14.09
N HIS A 438 8.45 -2.76 13.87
CA HIS A 438 8.50 -4.20 13.65
C HIS A 438 7.37 -4.64 12.72
N ALA A 439 7.63 -5.69 11.96
CA ALA A 439 6.66 -6.38 11.14
C ALA A 439 6.53 -7.82 11.63
N TRP A 440 5.29 -8.29 11.73
CA TRP A 440 4.95 -9.68 12.03
C TRP A 440 3.76 -10.11 11.16
N ALA A 441 3.16 -11.27 11.44
CA ALA A 441 1.99 -11.75 10.75
C ALA A 441 0.78 -11.90 11.68
N GLU A 442 -0.43 -11.74 11.14
CA GLU A 442 -1.64 -12.22 11.79
C GLU A 442 -2.22 -13.36 10.95
N VAL A 443 -2.63 -14.44 11.61
CA VAL A 443 -3.32 -15.56 10.97
C VAL A 443 -4.71 -15.74 11.55
N TYR A 444 -5.63 -16.22 10.73
CA TYR A 444 -6.97 -16.54 11.16
C TYR A 444 -7.14 -18.05 11.36
N ALA A 445 -7.41 -18.46 12.59
CA ALA A 445 -7.82 -19.80 12.97
C ALA A 445 -8.92 -19.68 14.04
N GLY A 446 -10.16 -19.42 13.60
CA GLY A 446 -11.30 -19.06 14.47
C GLY A 446 -11.26 -17.63 15.03
N ARG A 447 -10.07 -17.02 15.10
CA ARG A 447 -9.85 -15.59 15.36
C ARG A 447 -8.51 -15.14 14.76
N TRP A 448 -8.38 -13.85 14.49
CA TRP A 448 -7.10 -13.23 14.13
C TRP A 448 -6.12 -13.28 15.32
N THR A 449 -5.01 -13.98 15.14
CA THR A 449 -3.97 -14.18 16.16
C THR A 449 -2.62 -13.70 15.62
N PRO A 450 -1.90 -12.85 16.36
CA PRO A 450 -0.58 -12.37 15.95
C PRO A 450 0.48 -13.47 16.15
N VAL A 451 1.28 -13.71 15.13
CA VAL A 451 2.36 -14.70 15.08
C VAL A 451 3.63 -13.98 14.62
N ASP A 452 4.74 -14.19 15.32
CA ASP A 452 6.01 -13.53 15.00
C ASP A 452 7.11 -14.55 14.66
N PRO A 453 7.32 -14.84 13.36
CA PRO A 453 8.36 -15.76 12.90
C PRO A 453 9.78 -15.19 13.03
N THR A 454 9.96 -13.89 13.30
CA THR A 454 11.27 -13.26 13.49
C THR A 454 11.79 -13.43 14.91
N PHE A 455 10.88 -13.38 15.89
CA PHE A 455 11.20 -13.62 17.29
C PHE A 455 10.91 -15.05 17.74
N GLY A 456 10.36 -15.89 16.87
CA GLY A 456 10.01 -17.27 17.20
C GLY A 456 8.84 -17.35 18.18
N GLN A 457 7.93 -16.38 18.15
CA GLN A 457 6.78 -16.32 19.03
C GLN A 457 5.53 -16.86 18.31
N PRO A 458 5.07 -18.09 18.66
CA PRO A 458 3.88 -18.69 18.05
C PRO A 458 2.60 -17.89 18.34
N SER A 459 2.58 -17.17 19.47
CA SER A 459 1.70 -16.01 19.66
C SER A 459 2.58 -14.85 20.11
N ALA A 460 2.54 -13.75 19.37
CA ALA A 460 3.25 -12.53 19.74
C ALA A 460 2.83 -12.09 21.15
N ASP A 461 3.80 -11.63 21.94
CA ASP A 461 3.56 -11.18 23.31
C ASP A 461 2.83 -9.82 23.35
N ALA A 462 2.35 -9.42 24.53
CA ALA A 462 1.63 -8.16 24.72
C ALA A 462 2.48 -6.89 24.48
N THR A 463 3.76 -7.02 24.15
CA THR A 463 4.63 -5.88 23.81
C THR A 463 4.58 -5.50 22.33
N HIS A 464 3.73 -6.16 21.54
CA HIS A 464 3.46 -5.83 20.15
C HIS A 464 2.29 -4.84 20.06
N ILE A 465 2.55 -3.64 19.57
CA ILE A 465 1.55 -2.59 19.33
C ILE A 465 1.30 -2.52 17.83
N LYS A 466 0.15 -2.99 17.37
CA LYS A 466 -0.24 -2.94 15.95
C LYS A 466 -0.61 -1.51 15.56
N LEU A 467 0.01 -0.97 14.51
CA LEU A 467 -0.38 0.33 13.95
C LEU A 467 -1.33 0.17 12.75
N PHE A 468 -1.08 -0.82 11.89
CA PHE A 468 -1.97 -1.16 10.77
C PHE A 468 -1.62 -2.57 10.24
N ASP A 469 -2.47 -3.11 9.36
CA ASP A 469 -2.17 -4.28 8.55
C ASP A 469 -2.21 -3.94 7.06
N GLY A 470 -1.58 -4.80 6.26
CA GLY A 470 -1.51 -4.68 4.81
C GLY A 470 -0.10 -4.92 4.28
N GLY A 471 0.03 -4.96 2.97
CA GLY A 471 1.31 -5.17 2.32
C GLY A 471 2.15 -3.90 2.27
N ILE A 472 3.14 -3.94 1.40
CA ILE A 472 4.07 -2.85 1.11
C ILE A 472 3.36 -1.53 0.77
N GLU A 473 2.19 -1.60 0.15
CA GLU A 473 1.40 -0.43 -0.23
C GLU A 473 0.98 0.45 0.95
N GLN A 474 0.91 -0.13 2.16
CA GLN A 474 0.56 0.59 3.38
C GLN A 474 1.78 1.20 4.09
N TRP A 475 3.01 0.81 3.74
CA TRP A 475 4.23 1.25 4.44
C TRP A 475 4.42 2.77 4.50
N PRO A 476 4.05 3.58 3.49
CA PRO A 476 4.13 5.04 3.59
C PRO A 476 3.36 5.62 4.79
N ARG A 477 2.37 4.89 5.34
CA ARG A 477 1.65 5.28 6.56
C ARG A 477 2.55 5.40 7.78
N LEU A 478 3.66 4.67 7.83
CA LEU A 478 4.64 4.73 8.93
C LEU A 478 5.15 6.14 9.19
N LEU A 479 5.34 6.92 8.13
CA LEU A 479 5.79 8.31 8.21
C LEU A 479 4.82 9.22 8.99
N GLY A 480 3.54 8.85 9.05
CA GLY A 480 2.56 9.53 9.89
C GLY A 480 2.84 9.40 11.39
N TYR A 481 3.60 8.37 11.81
CA TYR A 481 3.90 8.06 13.21
C TYR A 481 5.29 8.53 13.64
N VAL A 482 6.27 8.51 12.74
CA VAL A 482 7.69 8.81 13.03
C VAL A 482 7.81 10.19 13.70
N GLY A 483 8.47 10.24 14.86
CA GLY A 483 8.68 11.45 15.65
C GLY A 483 7.43 12.06 16.31
N LYS A 484 6.22 11.54 16.05
CA LYS A 484 4.95 12.07 16.57
C LYS A 484 4.32 11.17 17.63
N LEU A 485 4.46 9.87 17.46
CA LEU A 485 3.88 8.85 18.33
C LEU A 485 4.46 8.94 19.75
N ARG A 486 3.59 8.97 20.75
CA ARG A 486 3.92 8.97 22.17
C ARG A 486 3.30 7.75 22.83
N ILE A 487 4.10 7.10 23.67
CA ILE A 487 3.73 5.88 24.37
C ILE A 487 4.03 6.08 25.85
N GLU A 488 3.07 5.79 26.72
CA GLU A 488 3.26 5.69 28.16
C GLU A 488 2.77 4.31 28.61
N VAL A 489 3.69 3.49 29.09
CA VAL A 489 3.35 2.18 29.65
C VAL A 489 2.75 2.41 31.03
N LEU A 490 1.60 1.81 31.30
CA LEU A 490 0.89 1.94 32.57
C LEU A 490 1.09 0.70 33.44
N GLU A 491 1.01 -0.48 32.83
CA GLU A 491 1.08 -1.76 33.51
C GLU A 491 1.62 -2.84 32.56
N THR A 492 2.32 -3.83 33.11
CA THR A 492 2.77 -5.02 32.37
C THR A 492 2.70 -6.22 33.30
N GLU A 493 2.03 -7.29 32.85
CA GLU A 493 1.87 -8.53 33.61
C GLU A 493 2.53 -9.72 32.89
N GLN A 494 3.17 -10.59 33.67
CA GLN A 494 3.71 -11.88 33.25
C GLN A 494 2.99 -12.98 34.05
N GLU A 495 2.93 -14.20 33.51
CA GLU A 495 2.54 -15.34 34.34
C GLU A 495 3.63 -15.54 35.43
N ASN A 496 3.22 -15.71 36.69
CA ASN A 496 4.18 -16.03 37.75
C ASN A 496 4.88 -17.37 37.38
N PRO A 497 6.21 -17.44 37.48
CA PRO A 497 6.99 -18.62 37.09
C PRO A 497 6.64 -19.89 37.88
#